data_AF-A0A8X7QK41-F1
#
_entry.id   AF-A0A8X7QK41-F1
#
_cell.length_a   1.000
_cell.length_b   1.000
_cell.length_c   1.000
_cell.angle_alpha   90.00
_cell.angle_beta   90.00
_cell.angle_gamma   90.00
#
_symmetry.space_group_name_H-M   'P 1'
#
loop_
_entity.id
_entity.type
_entity.pdbx_description
1 polymer ?
#
loop_
_entity_poly.entity_id
_entity_poly.type
_entity_poly.pdbx_seq_one_letter_code
_entity_poly.pdbx_strand_id
1 'polypeptide(L)' 'AKETGHLPSLMELYERTHKNKTGVFVDGKFEQIYNDVVAWVEDRQTQQSTDGLPVTLSTLEVDKIYEE' A
#
# COMPACT_ATOMS: atom_id res chain seq x y z
N ALA A 1 -15.07 21.18 -5.14
CA ALA A 1 -13.71 21.64 -4.80
C ALA A 1 -12.76 21.12 -5.87
N LYS A 2 -11.62 21.78 -6.12
CA LYS A 2 -10.57 21.16 -6.97
C LYS A 2 -9.82 20.17 -6.10
N GLU A 3 -10.15 18.89 -6.23
CA GLU A 3 -9.27 17.82 -5.74
C GLU A 3 -7.97 17.93 -6.54
N THR A 4 -6.90 18.37 -5.88
CA THR A 4 -5.54 18.25 -6.38
C THR A 4 -5.33 16.79 -6.77
N GLY A 5 -4.84 16.54 -7.99
CA GLY A 5 -4.73 15.20 -8.61
C GLY A 5 -3.68 14.27 -7.98
N HIS A 6 -3.54 14.33 -6.66
CA HIS A 6 -2.77 13.40 -5.85
C HIS A 6 -3.70 12.24 -5.48
N LEU A 7 -3.45 11.07 -6.06
CA LEU A 7 -4.13 9.84 -5.66
C LEU A 7 -3.69 9.49 -4.23
N PRO A 8 -4.62 9.24 -3.29
CA PRO A 8 -4.26 8.82 -1.94
C PRO A 8 -3.54 7.46 -2.00
N SER A 9 -2.59 7.24 -1.09
CA SER A 9 -1.95 5.94 -0.94
C SER A 9 -2.95 4.86 -0.51
N LEU A 10 -2.59 3.60 -0.72
CA LEU A 10 -3.42 2.46 -0.30
C LEU A 10 -3.69 2.47 1.20
N MET A 11 -2.71 2.87 2.02
CA MET A 11 -2.88 3.00 3.47
C MET A 11 -3.88 4.11 3.83
N GLU A 12 -3.76 5.31 3.26
CA GLU A 12 -4.70 6.40 3.49
C GLU A 12 -6.14 6.04 3.08
N LEU A 13 -6.31 5.35 1.94
CA LEU A 13 -7.62 4.88 1.48
C LEU A 13 -8.20 3.80 2.41
N TYR A 14 -7.36 2.87 2.87
CA TYR A 14 -7.75 1.81 3.81
C TYR A 14 -8.17 2.39 5.16
N GLU A 15 -7.37 3.30 5.71
CA GLU A 15 -7.66 4.01 6.95
C GLU A 15 -8.95 4.82 6.85
N ARG A 16 -9.15 5.57 5.76
CA ARG A 16 -10.37 6.36 5.52
C ARG A 16 -11.64 5.51 5.44
N THR A 17 -11.54 4.24 5.04
CA THR A 17 -12.68 3.33 4.87
C THR A 17 -12.92 2.42 6.08
N HIS A 18 -11.89 2.10 6.87
CA HIS A 18 -11.97 1.13 7.97
C HIS A 18 -11.78 1.72 9.37
N LYS A 19 -11.45 3.02 9.49
CA LYS A 19 -11.41 3.74 10.78
C LYS A 19 -12.71 4.50 11.05
N ASN A 20 -13.07 4.56 12.32
CA ASN A 20 -14.19 5.36 12.81
C ASN A 20 -13.82 6.85 12.92
N LYS A 21 -14.79 7.69 13.33
CA LYS A 21 -14.61 9.15 13.50
C LYS A 21 -13.54 9.55 14.53
N THR A 22 -13.09 8.61 15.37
CA THR A 22 -12.05 8.80 16.39
C THR A 22 -10.67 8.32 15.89
N GLY A 23 -10.55 7.85 14.64
CA GLY A 23 -9.29 7.37 14.06
C GLY A 23 -8.89 5.95 14.48
N VAL A 24 -9.79 5.20 15.12
CA VAL A 24 -9.57 3.81 15.55
C VAL A 24 -10.24 2.86 14.54
N PHE A 25 -9.61 1.72 14.25
CA PHE A 25 -10.22 0.71 13.38
C PHE A 25 -11.56 0.22 13.93
N VAL A 26 -12.53 0.01 13.05
CA VAL A 26 -13.89 -0.44 13.43
C VAL A 26 -13.89 -1.90 13.90
N ASP A 27 -12.93 -2.70 13.44
CA ASP A 27 -12.76 -4.11 13.77
C ASP A 27 -11.26 -4.43 13.92
N GLY A 28 -10.90 -5.24 14.93
CA GLY A 28 -9.51 -5.66 15.16
C GLY A 28 -8.92 -6.49 14.01
N LYS A 29 -9.76 -7.11 13.18
CA LYS A 29 -9.32 -7.77 11.94
C LYS A 29 -8.76 -6.78 10.92
N PHE A 30 -9.32 -5.57 10.82
CA PHE A 30 -8.79 -4.54 9.93
C PHE A 30 -7.47 -3.97 10.46
N GLU A 31 -7.34 -3.85 11.78
CA GLU A 31 -6.07 -3.49 12.43
C GLU A 31 -4.99 -4.56 12.20
N GLN A 32 -5.32 -5.84 12.34
CA GLN A 32 -4.40 -6.95 12.03
C GLN A 32 -3.93 -6.90 10.58
N ILE A 33 -4.85 -6.78 9.60
CA ILE A 33 -4.49 -6.72 8.18
C ILE A 33 -3.63 -5.49 7.87
N TYR A 34 -3.92 -4.33 8.48
CA TYR A 34 -3.10 -3.13 8.31
C TYR A 34 -1.68 -3.36 8.84
N ASN A 35 -1.54 -3.92 10.05
CA ASN A 35 -0.24 -4.21 10.67
C ASN A 35 0.55 -5.28 9.88
N ASP A 36 -0.12 -6.33 9.39
CA ASP A 36 0.49 -7.37 8.55
C ASP A 36 1.02 -6.79 7.23
N VAL A 37 0.25 -5.89 6.58
CA VAL A 37 0.65 -5.20 5.35
C VAL A 37 1.81 -4.25 5.60
N VAL A 38 1.79 -3.48 6.70
CA VAL A 38 2.91 -2.59 7.09
C VAL A 38 4.17 -3.42 7.32
N ALA A 39 4.11 -4.47 8.15
CA ALA A 39 5.22 -5.37 8.41
C ALA A 39 5.75 -6.04 7.14
N TRP A 40 4.87 -6.42 6.20
CA TRP A 40 5.29 -7.03 4.93
C TRP A 40 5.87 -6.01 3.92
N VAL A 41 5.52 -4.73 4.03
CA VAL A 41 6.19 -3.65 3.28
C VAL A 41 7.58 -3.42 3.85
N GLU A 42 7.72 -3.31 5.18
CA GLU A 42 9.01 -3.14 5.85
C GLU A 42 9.95 -4.33 5.62
N ASP A 43 9.49 -5.57 5.79
CA ASP A 43 10.28 -6.80 5.60
C ASP A 43 10.87 -6.89 4.19
N ARG A 44 10.08 -6.71 3.13
CA ARG A 44 10.60 -6.71 1.75
C ARG A 44 11.39 -5.45 1.41
N GLN A 45 11.19 -4.33 2.13
CA GLN A 45 12.09 -3.19 2.02
C GLN A 45 13.47 -3.49 2.65
N THR A 46 13.56 -4.43 3.60
CA THR A 46 14.85 -4.98 4.08
C THR A 46 15.42 -6.11 3.21
N GLN A 47 14.62 -6.73 2.34
CA GLN A 47 15.13 -7.48 1.18
C GLN A 47 15.67 -6.55 0.08
N GLN A 48 16.51 -5.58 0.46
CA GLN A 48 17.39 -4.92 -0.49
C GLN A 48 18.25 -5.99 -1.19
N SER A 49 18.45 -5.81 -2.49
CA SER A 49 19.38 -6.63 -3.26
C SER A 49 20.72 -6.71 -2.54
N THR A 50 21.40 -7.87 -2.61
CA THR A 50 22.67 -8.18 -1.92
C THR A 50 23.78 -7.15 -2.18
N ASP A 51 23.63 -6.31 -3.21
CA ASP A 51 24.52 -5.21 -3.60
C ASP A 51 24.13 -3.81 -3.07
N GLY A 52 23.12 -3.69 -2.20
CA GLY A 52 22.74 -2.44 -1.52
C GLY A 52 22.11 -1.34 -2.40
N LEU A 53 21.91 -1.60 -3.70
CA LEU A 53 21.24 -0.68 -4.61
C LEU A 53 19.71 -0.65 -4.33
N PRO A 54 19.06 0.52 -4.23
CA PRO A 54 17.61 0.60 -4.15
C PRO A 54 17.00 0.12 -5.47
N VAL A 55 16.39 -1.07 -5.46
CA VAL A 55 15.60 -1.56 -6.58
C VAL A 55 14.37 -0.67 -6.73
N THR A 56 14.32 0.11 -7.80
CA THR A 56 13.13 0.84 -8.19
C THR A 56 12.04 -0.15 -8.59
N LEU A 57 11.01 -0.29 -7.74
CA LEU A 57 9.81 -1.07 -8.04
C LEU A 57 8.96 -0.34 -9.10
N SER A 58 9.42 -0.37 -10.36
CA SER A 58 8.69 0.19 -11.50
C SER A 58 7.34 -0.49 -11.68
N THR A 59 6.27 0.24 -11.40
CA THR A 59 4.89 -0.26 -11.32
C THR A 59 4.21 -0.43 -12.69
N LEU A 60 4.96 -0.72 -13.76
CA LEU A 60 4.49 -0.52 -15.12
C LEU A 60 5.00 -1.53 -16.16
N GLU A 61 4.79 -2.82 -15.90
CA GLU A 61 4.42 -3.78 -16.96
C GLU A 61 3.25 -4.65 -16.47
N VAL A 62 2.06 -4.06 -16.49
CA VAL A 62 0.80 -4.81 -16.37
C VAL A 62 0.59 -5.60 -17.67
N ASP A 63 0.66 -6.93 -17.54
CA ASP A 63 0.03 -7.96 -18.37
C ASP A 63 -0.52 -7.51 -19.75
N LYS A 64 0.32 -7.65 -20.80
CA LYS A 64 -0.12 -7.59 -22.20
C LYS A 64 -0.76 -8.93 -22.61
N ILE A 65 -1.91 -9.27 -22.02
CA ILE A 65 -2.67 -10.50 -22.32
C ILE A 65 -4.04 -10.22 -22.96
N TYR A 66 -4.08 -9.33 -23.94
CA TYR A 66 -5.20 -9.27 -24.87
C TYR A 66 -4.68 -8.99 -26.29
N GLU A 67 -4.61 -10.07 -27.08
CA GLU A 67 -4.56 -10.05 -28.54
C GLU A 67 -5.96 -10.47 -29.03
N GLU A 68 -6.55 -9.68 -29.92
CA GLU A 68 -7.67 -10.07 -30.82
C GLU A 68 -7.30 -9.67 -32.25
#